data_AF-A0AAJ6D1R9-F1
#
_entry.id   AF-A0AAJ6D1R9-F1
#
_cell.length_a   1.000
_cell.length_b   1.000
_cell.length_c   1.000
_cell.angle_alpha   90.00
_cell.angle_beta   90.00
_cell.angle_gamma   90.00
#
_symmetry.space_group_name_H-M   'P 1'
#
loop_
_entity.id
_entity.type
_entity.pdbx_description
1 polymer ?
#
loop_
_entity_poly.entity_id
_entity_poly.type
_entity_poly.pdbx_seq_one_letter_code
_entity_poly.pdbx_strand_id
1 'polypeptide(L)'
;MLVDRGEIFPALELDEDAPAMKQLEAAHQAVHGAFPQVTMSSTVTDGGWFGYYHIPAVIYGPGQLEQAHSDNESAVKSKKLV
;
A
#
# COMPACT_ATOMS: atom_id res chain seq x y z
N MET A 1 11.68 12.80 -17.90
CA MET A 1 11.26 12.08 -16.68
C MET A 1 12.44 11.19 -16.25
N LEU A 2 12.58 10.76 -14.99
CA LEU A 2 13.70 9.90 -14.58
C LEU A 2 13.80 8.58 -15.39
N VAL A 3 12.71 8.16 -16.04
CA VAL A 3 12.65 7.08 -17.03
C VAL A 3 13.68 7.20 -18.17
N ASP A 4 14.08 8.42 -18.55
CA ASP A 4 15.00 8.67 -19.67
C ASP A 4 16.46 8.28 -19.35
N ARG A 5 16.74 7.87 -18.10
CA ARG A 5 18.06 7.44 -17.62
C ARG A 5 18.20 5.93 -17.42
N GLY A 6 17.15 5.15 -17.74
CA GLY A 6 17.16 3.70 -17.54
C GLY A 6 17.05 3.27 -16.08
N GLU A 7 16.57 4.16 -15.19
CA GLU A 7 16.31 3.80 -13.80
C GLU A 7 15.16 2.80 -13.71
N ILE A 8 15.43 1.65 -13.11
CA ILE A 8 14.46 0.59 -12.85
C ILE A 8 13.97 0.78 -11.42
N PHE A 9 12.67 1.03 -11.27
CA PHE A 9 12.03 1.01 -9.96
C PHE A 9 11.66 -0.43 -9.61
N PRO A 10 12.18 -0.99 -8.51
CA PRO A 10 11.79 -2.33 -8.08
C PRO A 10 10.30 -2.39 -7.74
N ALA A 11 9.67 -3.53 -7.99
CA ALA A 11 8.32 -3.82 -7.51
C ALA A 11 8.39 -4.42 -6.10
N LEU A 12 7.34 -4.24 -5.30
CA LEU A 12 7.14 -4.98 -4.07
C LEU A 12 6.31 -6.24 -4.38
N GLU A 13 6.84 -7.40 -4.05
CA GLU A 13 6.13 -8.67 -4.21
C GLU A 13 5.00 -8.81 -3.20
N LEU A 14 3.88 -9.41 -3.63
CA LEU A 14 2.75 -9.74 -2.75
C LEU A 14 2.84 -11.21 -2.36
N ASP A 15 3.51 -11.48 -1.24
CA ASP A 15 3.47 -12.77 -0.56
C ASP A 15 2.39 -12.74 0.52
N GLU A 16 1.21 -13.27 0.22
CA GLU A 16 0.06 -13.29 1.14
C GLU A 16 0.31 -14.15 2.40
N ASP A 17 1.31 -15.03 2.37
CA ASP A 17 1.70 -15.86 3.51
C ASP A 17 2.83 -15.23 4.34
N ALA A 18 3.38 -14.08 3.91
CA ALA A 18 4.39 -13.35 4.65
C ALA A 18 3.85 -12.90 6.04
N PRO A 19 4.67 -12.97 7.10
CA PRO A 19 4.24 -12.58 8.45
C PRO A 19 3.67 -11.16 8.54
N ALA A 20 4.23 -10.20 7.79
CA ALA A 20 3.76 -8.82 7.77
C ALA A 20 2.35 -8.67 7.16
N MET A 21 2.05 -9.45 6.11
CA MET A 21 0.71 -9.48 5.48
C MET A 21 -0.33 -10.06 6.44
N LYS A 22 -0.02 -11.22 7.07
CA LYS A 22 -0.92 -11.83 8.07
C LYS A 22 -1.15 -10.93 9.29
N GLN A 23 -0.13 -10.22 9.74
CA GLN A 23 -0.26 -9.28 10.84
C GLN A 23 -1.18 -8.10 10.48
N LEU A 24 -1.04 -7.53 9.28
CA LEU A 24 -1.93 -6.48 8.80
C LEU A 24 -3.36 -6.98 8.65
N GLU A 25 -3.55 -8.16 8.06
CA GLU A 25 -4.85 -8.81 7.88
C GLU A 25 -5.60 -8.95 9.22
N ALA A 26 -4.92 -9.49 10.24
CA ALA A 26 -5.47 -9.65 11.58
C ALA A 26 -5.82 -8.30 12.23
N ALA A 27 -4.94 -7.29 12.10
CA ALA A 27 -5.19 -5.96 12.64
C ALA A 27 -6.38 -5.27 11.96
N HIS A 28 -6.48 -5.35 10.63
CA HIS A 28 -7.58 -4.79 9.87
C HIS A 28 -8.90 -5.48 10.23
N GLN A 29 -8.92 -6.82 10.30
CA GLN A 29 -10.10 -7.58 10.72
C GLN A 29 -10.55 -7.21 12.14
N ALA A 30 -9.62 -7.03 13.08
CA ALA A 30 -9.95 -6.66 14.45
C ALA A 30 -10.58 -5.26 14.58
N VAL A 31 -10.16 -4.31 13.73
CA VAL A 31 -10.63 -2.91 13.77
C VAL A 31 -11.90 -2.71 12.93
N HIS A 32 -12.00 -3.38 11.77
CA HIS A 32 -13.04 -3.13 10.78
C HIS A 32 -14.07 -4.25 10.65
N GLY A 33 -13.83 -5.42 11.26
CA GLY A 33 -14.75 -6.56 11.20
C GLY A 33 -14.81 -7.27 9.85
N ALA A 34 -13.97 -6.88 8.90
CA ALA A 34 -13.82 -7.49 7.57
C ALA A 34 -12.33 -7.62 7.23
N PHE A 35 -12.00 -8.51 6.30
CA PHE A 35 -10.63 -8.67 5.80
C PHE A 35 -10.27 -7.52 4.85
N PRO A 36 -9.00 -7.07 4.80
CA PRO A 36 -8.57 -6.05 3.85
C PRO A 36 -8.61 -6.62 2.43
N GLN A 37 -8.88 -5.76 1.45
CA GLN A 37 -8.71 -6.12 0.05
C GLN A 37 -7.22 -6.12 -0.30
N VAL A 38 -6.72 -7.23 -0.86
CA VAL A 38 -5.35 -7.31 -1.38
C VAL A 38 -5.36 -6.95 -2.87
N THR A 39 -4.56 -5.97 -3.26
CA THR A 39 -4.42 -5.52 -4.66
C THR A 39 -2.97 -5.17 -4.96
N MET A 40 -2.63 -5.14 -6.26
CA MET A 40 -1.35 -4.64 -6.73
C MET A 40 -1.50 -3.21 -7.25
N SER A 41 -0.62 -2.30 -6.82
CA SER A 41 -0.57 -0.95 -7.39
C SER A 41 0.11 -0.96 -8.76
N SER A 42 -0.44 -0.21 -9.71
CA SER A 42 0.20 0.07 -11.00
C SER A 42 1.15 1.28 -10.94
N THR A 43 1.29 1.91 -9.78
CA THR A 43 2.18 3.06 -9.54
C THR A 43 3.42 2.64 -8.76
N VAL A 44 4.48 3.42 -8.90
CA VAL A 44 5.70 3.25 -8.10
C VAL A 44 5.45 3.74 -6.68
N THR A 45 5.97 2.99 -5.72
CA THR A 45 5.97 3.34 -4.29
C THR A 45 7.34 3.01 -3.70
N ASP A 46 7.64 3.57 -2.53
CA ASP A 46 8.89 3.25 -1.83
C ASP A 46 8.98 1.79 -1.41
N GLY A 47 7.84 1.08 -1.29
CA GLY A 47 7.82 -0.34 -0.89
C GLY A 47 8.68 -1.23 -1.78
N GLY A 48 8.82 -0.92 -3.07
CA GLY A 48 9.75 -1.62 -3.95
C GLY A 48 11.20 -1.58 -3.45
N TRP A 49 11.65 -0.45 -2.92
CA TRP A 49 12.99 -0.31 -2.36
C TRP A 49 13.16 -1.12 -1.07
N PHE A 50 12.12 -1.22 -0.25
CA PHE A 50 12.15 -2.08 0.95
C PHE A 50 12.35 -3.55 0.55
N GLY A 51 11.60 -4.03 -0.44
CA GLY A 51 11.77 -5.38 -1.00
C GLY A 51 13.17 -5.60 -1.58
N TYR A 52 13.69 -4.63 -2.34
CA TYR A 52 15.04 -4.68 -2.91
C TYR A 52 16.14 -4.82 -1.85
N TYR A 53 15.97 -4.17 -0.69
CA TYR A 53 16.90 -4.28 0.45
C TYR A 53 16.54 -5.39 1.45
N HIS A 54 15.62 -6.29 1.09
CA HIS A 54 15.17 -7.41 1.93
C HIS A 54 14.58 -6.98 3.28
N ILE A 55 13.90 -5.84 3.31
CA ILE A 55 13.17 -5.34 4.48
C ILE A 55 11.68 -5.68 4.28
N PRO A 56 11.07 -6.50 5.16
CA PRO A 56 9.65 -6.81 5.08
C PRO A 56 8.79 -5.54 5.16
N ALA A 57 7.89 -5.36 4.21
CA ALA A 57 7.02 -4.18 4.14
C ALA A 57 5.66 -4.55 3.54
N VAL A 58 4.62 -3.83 3.97
CA VAL A 58 3.27 -3.89 3.38
C VAL A 58 2.79 -2.46 3.19
N ILE A 59 2.18 -2.18 2.04
CA ILE A 59 1.61 -0.87 1.72
C ILE A 59 0.13 -0.92 2.03
N TYR A 60 -0.34 -0.03 2.89
CA TYR A 60 -1.72 -0.01 3.33
C TYR A 60 -2.11 1.41 3.77
N GLY A 61 -3.28 1.88 3.35
CA GLY A 61 -3.79 3.19 3.74
C GLY A 61 -5.16 3.50 3.13
N PRO A 62 -5.85 4.52 3.66
CA PRO A 62 -7.10 5.01 3.10
C PRO A 62 -6.87 5.90 1.87
N GLY A 63 -7.91 6.09 1.07
CA GLY A 63 -7.90 7.01 -0.06
C GLY A 63 -8.07 6.29 -1.41
N GLN A 64 -7.95 7.07 -2.47
CA GLN A 64 -8.11 6.64 -3.86
C GLN A 64 -7.02 7.30 -4.70
N LEU A 65 -6.40 6.55 -5.60
CA LEU A 65 -5.28 7.04 -6.42
C LEU A 65 -5.75 7.99 -7.53
N GLU A 66 -7.02 7.92 -7.91
CA GLU A 66 -7.63 8.61 -9.04
C GLU A 66 -7.48 10.14 -8.98
N GLN A 67 -7.48 10.71 -7.77
CA GLN A 67 -7.34 12.17 -7.54
C GLN A 67 -6.06 12.54 -6.78
N ALA A 68 -5.14 11.59 -6.57
CA ALA A 68 -3.87 11.91 -5.93
C ALA A 68 -3.08 12.93 -6.78
N HIS A 69 -2.46 13.92 -6.13
CA HIS A 69 -1.74 15.03 -6.77
C HIS A 69 -2.61 15.97 -7.63
N SER A 70 -3.94 15.95 -7.46
CA SER A 70 -4.86 16.87 -8.12
C SER A 70 -5.45 17.89 -7.14
N ASP A 71 -6.01 18.99 -7.65
CA ASP A 71 -6.73 19.97 -6.81
C ASP A 71 -7.97 19.37 -6.12
N ASN A 72 -8.45 18.21 -6.60
CA ASN A 72 -9.60 17.50 -6.07
C ASN A 72 -9.21 16.31 -5.17
N GLU A 73 -7.94 16.23 -4.74
CA GLU A 73 -7.47 15.19 -3.83
C GLU A 73 -8.29 15.17 -2.53
N SER A 74 -8.74 13.98 -2.12
CA SER A 74 -9.51 13.82 -0.89
C SER A 74 -9.36 12.42 -0.30
N ALA A 75 -9.64 12.31 1.00
CA ALA A 75 -9.71 11.05 1.72
C ALA A 75 -10.90 11.04 2.67
N VAL A 76 -11.52 9.87 2.83
CA VAL A 76 -12.67 9.71 3.75
C VAL A 76 -12.17 9.73 5.19
N LYS A 77 -12.74 10.61 6.01
CA LYS A 77 -12.55 10.57 7.46
C LYS A 77 -13.48 9.54 8.06
N SER A 78 -12.92 8.58 8.81
CA SER A 78 -13.71 7.66 9.62
C SER A 78 -14.57 8.43 10.63
N LYS A 79 -15.82 7.99 10.84
CA LYS A 79 -16.59 8.42 12.02
C LYS A 79 -15.89 7.86 13.26
N LYS A 80 -15.71 8.68 14.29
CA LYS A 80 -15.18 8.21 15.59
C LYS A 80 -15.89 6.92 15.97
N LEU A 81 -15.13 5.85 16.18
CA LEU A 81 -15.58 4.69 16.94
C LEU A 81 -15.88 5.24 18.34
N VAL A 82 -17.16 5.35 18.69
CA VAL A 82 -17.64 5.77 20.01
C VAL A 82 -17.66 4.54 20.90
#